data_AF-A0A1S3S874-F1
#
_entry.id   AF-A0A1S3S874-F1
#
_cell.length_a   1.000
_cell.length_b   1.000
_cell.length_c   1.000
_cell.angle_alpha   90.00
_cell.angle_beta   90.00
_cell.angle_gamma   90.00
#
_symmetry.space_group_name_H-M   'P 1'
#
loop_
_entity.id
_entity.type
_entity.pdbx_description
1 polymer ?
#
loop_
_entity_poly.entity_id
_entity_poly.type
_entity_poly.pdbx_seq_one_letter_code
_entity_poly.pdbx_strand_id
1 'polypeptide(L)'
;MTSLIGGLVFCISFLALEVQATYRPYGGYHPRQHQADSPIVPRQTFQRSFQQQQPFQSVQQETHCKSRPLDLVFIIDSSRSVRPQEFEKVKIFLADMVDTLEIGADATRVAVVNYASTVKIEFLLKTHFDKPGLKAALARIESLAAGTMTGLAIKTAMEETFTEGSGARLTNKNIAKVAIIVTDGRPQDTVEEVAAAARAAGIEIYAVGVDRADMKSLRLMASLPLDEHVFYVETYGVIEKLTSKFRETLCGVDACALGHDCDHICVNNNNNSYGCKCREGYTLNADKKTCSPGSLQNQNQNQNQNQNQNENQNQNQNRNQNGSGSNEDANEMSGNELSEDACMCEAQIAFQMKMQSTIKQLTNKLDDLSRKVTQFGGRR
;
A
#
# COMPACT_ATOMS: atom_id res chain seq x y z
N MET A 1 53.08 7.53 50.46
CA MET A 1 53.87 8.53 51.19
C MET A 1 54.30 9.57 50.18
N THR A 2 53.93 10.85 50.20
CA THR A 2 53.32 11.71 51.23
C THR A 2 52.84 12.99 50.52
N SER A 3 51.69 13.50 50.97
CA SER A 3 51.32 14.92 51.06
C SER A 3 51.24 15.77 49.78
N LEU A 4 50.04 16.23 49.45
CA LEU A 4 49.68 17.66 49.43
C LEU A 4 48.17 17.79 49.21
N ILE A 5 47.50 18.22 50.28
CA ILE A 5 46.08 18.54 50.40
C ILE A 5 45.91 20.02 50.04
N GLY A 6 44.86 20.35 49.26
CA GLY A 6 44.31 21.72 49.26
C GLY A 6 43.70 22.16 47.94
N GLY A 7 42.38 22.35 47.93
CA GLY A 7 41.75 23.37 47.09
C GLY A 7 40.51 22.93 46.31
N LEU A 8 39.37 23.51 46.70
CA LEU A 8 38.12 23.68 45.94
C LEU A 8 37.14 22.50 45.82
N VAL A 9 36.41 22.25 46.91
CA VAL A 9 34.98 21.91 46.86
C VAL A 9 34.29 22.68 47.98
N PHE A 10 33.67 23.82 47.69
CA PHE A 10 32.71 24.49 48.59
C PHE A 10 31.82 25.43 47.78
N CYS A 11 30.56 25.59 48.24
CA CYS A 11 29.37 26.11 47.56
C CYS A 11 28.71 25.03 46.68
N ILE A 12 27.61 24.37 47.05
CA ILE A 12 26.37 24.90 47.63
C ILE A 12 25.66 23.78 48.40
N SER A 13 25.43 23.98 49.70
CA SER A 13 24.30 23.37 50.42
C SER A 13 24.17 24.07 51.78
N PHE A 14 22.92 24.41 52.12
CA PHE A 14 22.32 24.72 53.42
C PHE A 14 21.41 25.95 53.35
N LEU A 15 20.11 25.71 53.24
CA LEU A 15 19.04 26.34 54.03
C LEU A 15 17.76 25.49 53.81
N ALA A 16 17.49 24.55 54.70
CA ALA A 16 16.22 23.83 54.77
C ALA A 16 15.95 23.38 56.22
N LEU A 17 15.06 24.10 56.89
CA LEU A 17 14.27 23.81 58.10
C LEU A 17 13.39 25.08 58.24
N GLU A 18 12.09 25.10 58.50
CA GLU A 18 11.02 24.18 58.89
C GLU A 18 9.71 24.86 58.43
N VAL A 19 8.59 24.12 58.38
CA VAL A 19 7.34 24.45 59.11
C VAL A 19 6.24 23.49 58.62
N GLN A 20 5.75 22.73 59.59
CA GLN A 20 4.61 21.83 59.49
C GLN A 20 3.28 22.59 59.39
N ALA A 21 2.33 21.92 58.73
CA ALA A 21 0.92 21.81 59.09
C ALA A 21 0.15 23.06 59.53
N THR A 22 -0.89 23.41 58.77
CA THR A 22 -2.23 23.62 59.34
C THR A 22 -3.31 23.41 58.28
N TYR A 23 -4.12 22.39 58.53
CA TYR A 23 -5.40 22.12 57.87
C TYR A 23 -6.47 22.94 58.61
N ARG A 24 -7.29 23.73 57.92
CA ARG A 24 -8.63 24.10 58.42
C ARG A 24 -9.60 24.48 57.29
N PRO A 25 -10.84 23.96 57.30
CA PRO A 25 -11.87 24.22 56.29
C PRO A 25 -12.86 25.30 56.74
N TYR A 26 -13.37 26.11 55.81
CA TYR A 26 -14.57 26.94 55.93
C TYR A 26 -15.16 27.07 54.50
N GLY A 27 -16.43 26.85 54.19
CA GLY A 27 -17.63 27.01 55.00
C GLY A 27 -18.46 28.17 54.43
N GLY A 28 -19.41 27.83 53.53
CA GLY A 28 -20.64 28.53 53.11
C GLY A 28 -20.74 30.07 53.04
N TYR A 29 -21.22 30.59 51.91
CA TYR A 29 -21.97 31.86 51.89
C TYR A 29 -23.18 31.83 50.93
N HIS A 30 -24.32 32.20 51.51
CA HIS A 30 -25.64 32.45 50.95
C HIS A 30 -25.67 33.62 49.94
N PRO A 31 -26.55 33.58 48.91
CA PRO A 31 -26.93 34.78 48.18
C PRO A 31 -28.20 35.42 48.79
N ARG A 32 -28.16 36.74 49.01
CA ARG A 32 -29.36 37.56 49.29
C ARG A 32 -29.88 38.23 48.01
N GLN A 33 -31.20 38.26 48.00
CA GLN A 33 -32.16 38.72 47.00
C GLN A 33 -32.00 40.20 46.62
N HIS A 34 -32.28 40.51 45.35
CA HIS A 34 -33.00 41.70 44.97
C HIS A 34 -34.17 41.34 44.04
N GLN A 35 -35.32 41.87 44.44
CA GLN A 35 -36.66 41.71 43.90
C GLN A 35 -36.87 42.64 42.71
N ALA A 36 -37.55 42.16 41.66
CA ALA A 36 -38.27 43.00 40.72
C ALA A 36 -39.52 42.25 40.25
N ASP A 37 -40.68 42.80 40.62
CA ASP A 37 -42.02 42.30 40.33
C ASP A 37 -42.40 42.47 38.85
N SER A 38 -43.10 41.47 38.29
CA SER A 38 -44.14 41.64 37.25
C SER A 38 -44.93 40.33 37.01
N PRO A 39 -46.18 40.40 36.52
CA PRO A 39 -47.31 39.68 37.12
C PRO A 39 -47.65 38.29 36.55
N ILE A 40 -48.37 37.54 37.40
CA ILE A 40 -48.89 36.18 37.24
C ILE A 40 -50.04 36.14 36.20
N VAL A 41 -49.96 35.17 35.28
CA VAL A 41 -51.13 34.63 34.53
C VAL A 41 -51.09 33.10 34.65
N PRO A 42 -52.18 32.42 35.05
CA PRO A 42 -52.15 30.99 35.33
C PRO A 42 -52.33 30.18 34.04
N ARG A 43 -51.46 29.18 33.80
CA ARG A 43 -51.70 28.20 32.74
C ARG A 43 -51.83 26.80 33.33
N GLN A 44 -53.06 26.33 33.32
CA GLN A 44 -53.46 24.97 33.61
C GLN A 44 -52.78 23.99 32.65
N THR A 45 -52.47 22.83 33.23
CA THR A 45 -51.90 21.61 32.69
C THR A 45 -52.58 21.13 31.41
N PHE A 46 -51.80 20.84 30.37
CA PHE A 46 -52.17 19.83 29.38
C PHE A 46 -50.93 19.03 28.97
N GLN A 47 -50.91 17.77 29.37
CA GLN A 47 -49.89 16.80 29.01
C GLN A 47 -49.95 16.51 27.51
N ARG A 48 -48.82 16.62 26.81
CA ARG A 48 -48.56 15.82 25.61
C ARG A 48 -47.16 15.25 25.71
N SER A 49 -47.12 13.93 25.57
CA SER A 49 -45.97 13.05 25.47
C SER A 49 -44.91 13.59 24.51
N PHE A 50 -43.76 13.99 25.05
CA PHE A 50 -42.54 14.18 24.29
C PHE A 50 -42.00 12.79 23.88
N GLN A 51 -42.23 12.39 22.63
CA GLN A 51 -41.29 11.49 21.97
C GLN A 51 -39.99 12.28 21.78
N GLN A 52 -38.95 11.94 22.53
CA GLN A 52 -37.61 12.43 22.30
C GLN A 52 -37.18 12.05 20.88
N GLN A 53 -37.11 13.03 19.99
CA GLN A 53 -36.30 12.90 18.79
C GLN A 53 -34.84 12.89 19.24
N GLN A 54 -34.18 11.76 19.06
CA GLN A 54 -32.74 11.67 19.23
C GLN A 54 -32.05 12.57 18.20
N PRO A 55 -30.94 13.23 18.55
CA PRO A 55 -30.15 13.96 17.57
C PRO A 55 -29.64 12.95 16.53
N PHE A 56 -29.82 13.29 15.25
CA PHE A 56 -29.23 12.58 14.12
C PHE A 56 -27.71 12.64 14.29
N GLN A 57 -27.13 11.62 14.94
CA GLN A 57 -25.69 11.44 14.93
C GLN A 57 -25.32 11.08 13.50
N SER A 58 -24.62 11.99 12.83
CA SER A 58 -23.91 11.68 11.60
C SER A 58 -23.03 10.48 11.90
N VAL A 59 -23.39 9.32 11.35
CA VAL A 59 -22.50 8.17 11.26
C VAL A 59 -21.31 8.66 10.44
N GLN A 60 -20.24 9.09 11.11
CA GLN A 60 -18.93 9.01 10.50
C GLN A 60 -18.68 7.51 10.37
N GLN A 61 -19.09 6.99 9.22
CA GLN A 61 -18.60 5.71 8.78
C GLN A 61 -17.11 5.98 8.57
N GLU A 62 -16.31 5.67 9.60
CA GLU A 62 -14.92 5.30 9.36
C GLU A 62 -15.01 4.13 8.39
N THR A 63 -14.96 4.45 7.11
CA THR A 63 -14.81 3.47 6.06
C THR A 63 -13.40 2.94 6.24
N HIS A 64 -13.27 2.00 7.17
CA HIS A 64 -12.11 1.14 7.29
C HIS A 64 -11.90 0.56 5.90
N CYS A 65 -10.78 0.95 5.31
CA CYS A 65 -10.34 0.42 4.05
C CYS A 65 -10.21 -1.10 4.18
N LYS A 66 -10.97 -1.85 3.37
CA LYS A 66 -10.66 -3.24 3.08
C LYS A 66 -9.50 -3.23 2.09
N SER A 67 -8.29 -3.01 2.60
CA SER A 67 -7.09 -3.06 1.77
C SER A 67 -7.02 -4.45 1.14
N ARG A 68 -6.83 -4.53 -0.18
CA ARG A 68 -6.53 -5.80 -0.84
C ARG A 68 -5.35 -6.45 -0.13
N PRO A 69 -5.30 -7.78 0.01
CA PRO A 69 -4.16 -8.42 0.64
C PRO A 69 -2.86 -8.03 -0.08
N LEU A 70 -1.91 -7.46 0.67
CA LEU A 70 -0.70 -6.81 0.17
C LEU A 70 0.52 -7.24 0.99
N ASP A 71 1.66 -7.44 0.34
CA ASP A 71 2.96 -7.54 1.02
C ASP A 71 3.67 -6.19 0.94
N LEU A 72 3.72 -5.47 2.07
CA LEU A 72 4.24 -4.11 2.17
C LEU A 72 5.57 -4.10 2.92
N VAL A 73 6.61 -3.52 2.32
CA VAL A 73 7.92 -3.34 2.95
C VAL A 73 8.25 -1.86 3.01
N PHE A 74 8.45 -1.33 4.21
CA PHE A 74 9.02 0.01 4.39
C PHE A 74 10.54 -0.09 4.39
N ILE A 75 11.19 0.69 3.53
CA ILE A 75 12.65 0.83 3.49
C ILE A 75 12.97 2.25 3.97
N ILE A 76 13.35 2.37 5.24
CA ILE A 76 13.50 3.66 5.91
C ILE A 76 14.98 4.05 6.06
N ASP A 77 15.29 5.24 5.59
CA ASP A 77 16.60 5.87 5.78
C ASP A 77 16.72 6.38 7.22
N SER A 78 17.75 5.89 7.92
CA SER A 78 18.17 6.37 9.25
C SER A 78 19.63 6.84 9.24
N SER A 79 20.11 7.30 8.09
CA SER A 79 21.42 7.90 7.95
C SER A 79 21.56 9.17 8.78
N ARG A 80 22.81 9.65 8.93
CA ARG A 80 23.14 10.82 9.75
C ARG A 80 22.43 12.10 9.33
N SER A 81 22.00 12.19 8.07
CA SER A 81 21.23 13.31 7.54
C SER A 81 19.86 13.42 8.23
N VAL A 82 19.24 12.27 8.54
CA VAL A 82 17.98 12.16 9.27
C VAL A 82 18.22 12.37 10.76
N ARG A 83 17.85 13.54 11.28
CA ARG A 83 18.00 13.84 12.71
C ARG A 83 17.03 13.00 13.55
N PRO A 84 17.32 12.71 14.82
CA PRO A 84 16.45 11.89 15.67
C PRO A 84 14.99 12.34 15.73
N GLN A 85 14.73 13.66 15.77
CA GLN A 85 13.38 14.22 15.78
C GLN A 85 12.64 14.00 14.45
N GLU A 86 13.37 13.98 13.34
CA GLU A 86 12.82 13.71 12.01
C GLU A 86 12.57 12.21 11.82
N PHE A 87 13.46 11.37 12.34
CA PHE A 87 13.26 9.91 12.35
C PHE A 87 12.02 9.52 13.17
N GLU A 88 11.73 10.22 14.26
CA GLU A 88 10.48 10.01 15.02
C GLU A 88 9.24 10.31 14.16
N LYS A 89 9.27 11.35 13.31
CA LYS A 89 8.18 11.64 12.38
C LYS A 89 8.00 10.55 11.33
N VAL A 90 9.09 9.92 10.87
CA VAL A 90 9.01 8.74 9.98
C VAL A 90 8.30 7.58 10.68
N LYS A 91 8.63 7.30 11.94
CA LYS A 91 7.96 6.25 12.72
C LYS A 91 6.47 6.54 12.90
N ILE A 92 6.11 7.79 13.20
CA ILE A 92 4.71 8.23 13.31
C ILE A 92 3.99 8.01 11.99
N PHE A 93 4.56 8.47 10.88
CA PHE A 93 4.01 8.26 9.53
C PHE A 93 3.78 6.78 9.19
N LEU A 94 4.73 5.90 9.50
CA LEU A 94 4.57 4.44 9.32
C LEU A 94 3.43 3.90 10.18
N ALA A 95 3.34 4.32 11.45
CA ALA A 95 2.29 3.90 12.37
C ALA A 95 0.90 4.37 11.92
N ASP A 96 0.78 5.61 11.44
CA ASP A 96 -0.45 6.17 10.90
C ASP A 96 -0.88 5.45 9.61
N MET A 97 0.08 5.09 8.74
CA MET A 97 -0.22 4.28 7.56
C MET A 97 -0.75 2.90 7.95
N VAL A 98 -0.14 2.24 8.93
CA VAL A 98 -0.61 0.95 9.46
C VAL A 98 -2.04 1.05 10.00
N ASP A 99 -2.42 2.17 10.62
CA ASP A 99 -3.79 2.36 11.12
C ASP A 99 -4.82 2.35 9.98
N THR A 100 -4.45 2.80 8.78
CA THR A 100 -5.35 2.83 7.61
C THR A 100 -5.52 1.47 6.92
N LEU A 101 -4.61 0.52 7.14
CA LEU A 101 -4.57 -0.76 6.44
C LEU A 101 -5.29 -1.87 7.24
N GLU A 102 -5.76 -2.92 6.57
CA GLU A 102 -6.21 -4.15 7.22
C GLU A 102 -5.00 -5.09 7.40
N ILE A 103 -4.50 -5.21 8.64
CA ILE A 103 -3.33 -6.03 8.97
C ILE A 103 -3.77 -7.44 9.35
N GLY A 104 -3.12 -8.45 8.78
CA GLY A 104 -3.44 -9.84 9.08
C GLY A 104 -2.64 -10.84 8.25
N ALA A 105 -2.67 -12.11 8.68
CA ALA A 105 -1.99 -13.19 7.96
C ALA A 105 -2.50 -13.35 6.52
N ASP A 106 -3.80 -13.18 6.29
CA ASP A 106 -4.42 -13.27 4.96
C ASP A 106 -4.80 -11.89 4.38
N ALA A 107 -4.44 -10.81 5.06
CA ALA A 107 -4.68 -9.42 4.66
C ALA A 107 -3.35 -8.73 4.29
N THR A 108 -3.06 -7.55 4.82
CA THR A 108 -1.78 -6.86 4.62
C THR A 108 -0.72 -7.38 5.60
N ARG A 109 0.44 -7.76 5.05
CA ARG A 109 1.64 -8.14 5.81
C ARG A 109 2.66 -7.02 5.69
N VAL A 110 3.30 -6.64 6.79
CA VAL A 110 4.22 -5.51 6.84
C VAL A 110 5.59 -5.96 7.33
N ALA A 111 6.65 -5.50 6.66
CA ALA A 111 8.02 -5.60 7.11
C ALA A 111 8.69 -4.22 7.10
N VAL A 112 9.76 -4.08 7.87
CA VAL A 112 10.54 -2.85 7.92
C VAL A 112 12.03 -3.16 7.79
N VAL A 113 12.64 -2.50 6.83
CA VAL A 113 14.08 -2.48 6.56
C VAL A 113 14.59 -1.10 6.90
N ASN A 114 15.41 -1.01 7.94
CA ASN A 114 16.04 0.22 8.41
C ASN A 114 17.48 0.26 7.90
N TYR A 115 17.91 1.35 7.26
CA TYR A 115 19.25 1.38 6.66
C TYR A 115 19.99 2.71 6.89
N ALA A 116 21.31 2.60 6.91
CA ALA A 116 22.26 3.69 6.83
C ALA A 116 23.49 3.20 6.04
N SER A 117 24.67 3.11 6.66
CA SER A 117 25.83 2.41 6.07
C SER A 117 25.65 0.89 6.04
N THR A 118 24.79 0.36 6.90
CA THR A 118 24.40 -1.05 6.98
C THR A 118 22.89 -1.15 6.89
N VAL A 119 22.39 -2.34 6.59
CA VAL A 119 20.96 -2.63 6.53
C VAL A 119 20.59 -3.50 7.71
N LYS A 120 19.52 -3.13 8.42
CA LYS A 120 18.95 -3.87 9.54
C LYS A 120 17.48 -4.16 9.23
N ILE A 121 17.14 -5.44 9.15
CA ILE A 121 15.75 -5.87 9.09
C ILE A 121 15.19 -5.80 10.51
N GLU A 122 14.24 -4.90 10.75
CA GLU A 122 13.64 -4.72 12.09
C GLU A 122 12.63 -5.83 12.38
N PHE A 123 11.85 -6.23 11.37
CA PHE A 123 10.99 -7.41 11.39
C PHE A 123 10.54 -7.78 9.97
N LEU A 124 10.14 -9.05 9.77
CA LEU A 124 9.77 -9.64 8.48
C LEU A 124 8.25 -9.68 8.29
N LEU A 125 7.80 -9.99 7.07
CA LEU A 125 6.38 -10.06 6.68
C LEU A 125 5.60 -11.12 7.48
N LYS A 126 6.28 -12.11 8.05
CA LYS A 126 5.71 -13.17 8.88
C LYS A 126 5.68 -12.87 10.39
N THR A 127 6.19 -11.72 10.83
CA THR A 127 6.44 -11.47 12.26
C THR A 127 5.22 -10.91 13.00
N HIS A 128 4.50 -9.96 12.42
CA HIS A 128 3.38 -9.28 13.06
C HIS A 128 2.12 -9.36 12.19
N PHE A 129 1.01 -9.82 12.77
CA PHE A 129 -0.28 -9.97 12.08
C PHE A 129 -1.41 -9.16 12.75
N ASP A 130 -1.07 -8.30 13.70
CA ASP A 130 -2.01 -7.42 14.40
C ASP A 130 -1.42 -6.00 14.50
N LYS A 131 -2.31 -4.99 14.42
CA LYS A 131 -1.91 -3.57 14.49
C LYS A 131 -1.18 -3.21 15.79
N PRO A 132 -1.64 -3.60 17.00
CA PRO A 132 -0.97 -3.23 18.24
C PRO A 132 0.48 -3.73 18.30
N GLY A 133 0.72 -5.00 17.97
CA GLY A 133 2.06 -5.60 17.95
C GLY A 133 2.97 -4.93 16.92
N LEU A 134 2.45 -4.67 15.73
CA LEU A 134 3.18 -3.98 14.65
C LEU A 134 3.57 -2.54 15.05
N LYS A 135 2.65 -1.76 15.62
CA LYS A 135 2.92 -0.39 16.09
C LYS A 135 3.91 -0.37 17.26
N ALA A 136 3.83 -1.33 18.17
CA ALA A 136 4.79 -1.46 19.24
C ALA A 136 6.20 -1.81 18.73
N ALA A 137 6.31 -2.60 17.65
CA ALA A 137 7.57 -2.88 16.98
C ALA A 137 8.14 -1.63 16.28
N LEU A 138 7.31 -0.88 15.55
CA LEU A 138 7.68 0.39 14.92
C LEU A 138 8.22 1.41 15.94
N ALA A 139 7.58 1.52 17.10
CA ALA A 139 7.99 2.45 18.15
C ALA A 139 9.40 2.18 18.71
N ARG A 140 9.88 0.93 18.65
CA ARG A 140 11.18 0.49 19.18
C ARG A 140 12.33 0.59 18.18
N ILE A 141 12.07 0.98 16.94
CA ILE A 141 13.12 1.10 15.93
C ILE A 141 14.07 2.24 16.32
N GLU A 142 15.37 1.94 16.29
CA GLU A 142 16.45 2.88 16.58
C GLU A 142 17.17 3.31 15.30
N SER A 143 17.57 4.58 15.24
CA SER A 143 18.30 5.13 14.09
C SER A 143 19.76 4.66 14.07
N LEU A 144 20.29 4.35 12.88
CA LEU A 144 21.68 3.88 12.70
C LEU A 144 22.71 5.03 12.59
N ALA A 145 22.28 6.21 12.15
CA ALA A 145 23.04 7.48 12.13
C ALA A 145 24.42 7.42 11.40
N ALA A 146 24.50 6.63 10.32
CA ALA A 146 25.71 6.45 9.52
C ALA A 146 25.57 7.04 8.09
N GLY A 147 26.17 6.42 7.07
CA GLY A 147 26.02 6.78 5.66
C GLY A 147 24.66 6.39 5.07
N THR A 148 24.50 6.45 3.75
CA THR A 148 23.21 6.26 3.05
C THR A 148 23.35 5.25 1.91
N MET A 149 23.33 3.95 2.23
CA MET A 149 23.47 2.84 1.28
C MET A 149 22.11 2.34 0.80
N THR A 150 21.43 3.18 0.01
CA THR A 150 20.06 2.93 -0.46
C THR A 150 20.00 1.75 -1.43
N GLY A 151 20.98 1.60 -2.32
CA GLY A 151 21.06 0.46 -3.24
C GLY A 151 21.16 -0.88 -2.50
N LEU A 152 22.02 -0.94 -1.47
CA LEU A 152 22.12 -2.08 -0.58
C LEU A 152 20.79 -2.37 0.13
N ALA A 153 20.09 -1.35 0.60
CA ALA A 153 18.79 -1.52 1.26
C ALA A 153 17.73 -2.12 0.34
N ILE A 154 17.65 -1.67 -0.92
CA ILE A 154 16.73 -2.25 -1.93
C ILE A 154 17.12 -3.71 -2.22
N LYS A 155 18.42 -3.99 -2.36
CA LYS A 155 18.91 -5.36 -2.58
C LYS A 155 18.54 -6.30 -1.43
N THR A 156 18.80 -5.90 -0.19
CA THR A 156 18.44 -6.68 1.01
C THR A 156 16.93 -6.87 1.11
N ALA A 157 16.12 -5.86 0.79
CA ALA A 157 14.67 -6.02 0.77
C ALA A 157 14.23 -7.12 -0.23
N MET A 158 14.81 -7.13 -1.43
CA MET A 158 14.52 -8.14 -2.45
C MET A 158 14.97 -9.54 -2.04
N GLU A 159 16.20 -9.68 -1.56
CA GLU A 159 16.84 -10.97 -1.29
C GLU A 159 16.44 -11.60 0.04
N GLU A 160 16.04 -10.79 1.03
CA GLU A 160 15.80 -11.27 2.39
C GLU A 160 14.39 -10.99 2.92
N THR A 161 13.69 -9.97 2.40
CA THR A 161 12.36 -9.60 2.93
C THR A 161 11.22 -10.06 2.02
N PHE A 162 11.33 -9.86 0.71
CA PHE A 162 10.33 -10.28 -0.29
C PHE A 162 10.42 -11.78 -0.67
N THR A 163 10.95 -12.61 0.22
CA THR A 163 11.07 -14.06 0.03
C THR A 163 9.94 -14.82 0.74
N GLU A 164 9.60 -15.99 0.22
CA GLU A 164 8.61 -16.88 0.83
C GLU A 164 8.99 -17.28 2.26
N GLY A 165 10.28 -17.58 2.47
CA GLY A 165 10.83 -17.90 3.78
C GLY A 165 10.65 -16.77 4.80
N SER A 166 10.54 -15.52 4.33
CA SER A 166 10.31 -14.32 5.14
C SER A 166 8.84 -13.92 5.27
N GLY A 167 7.93 -14.67 4.65
CA GLY A 167 6.49 -14.44 4.72
C GLY A 167 5.90 -13.71 3.52
N ALA A 168 6.68 -13.46 2.47
CA ALA A 168 6.14 -12.95 1.21
C ALA A 168 5.28 -14.03 0.55
N ARG A 169 4.12 -13.64 0.03
CA ARG A 169 3.21 -14.56 -0.67
C ARG A 169 3.63 -14.73 -2.12
N LEU A 170 3.40 -15.92 -2.65
CA LEU A 170 3.72 -16.27 -4.03
C LEU A 170 3.01 -15.35 -5.04
N THR A 171 3.70 -15.05 -6.13
CA THR A 171 3.17 -14.21 -7.23
C THR A 171 1.90 -14.80 -7.86
N ASN A 172 1.75 -16.12 -7.87
CA ASN A 172 0.54 -16.80 -8.39
C ASN A 172 -0.73 -16.54 -7.57
N LYS A 173 -0.61 -16.02 -6.33
CA LYS A 173 -1.76 -15.60 -5.52
C LYS A 173 -2.25 -14.19 -5.87
N ASN A 174 -1.65 -13.55 -6.88
CA ASN A 174 -1.99 -12.19 -7.33
C ASN A 174 -1.95 -11.17 -6.17
N ILE A 175 -0.98 -11.34 -5.26
CA ILE A 175 -0.72 -10.44 -4.14
C ILE A 175 0.32 -9.42 -4.58
N ALA A 176 -0.04 -8.13 -4.47
CA ALA A 176 0.89 -7.06 -4.77
C ALA A 176 2.07 -7.06 -3.79
N LYS A 177 3.27 -6.76 -4.29
CA LYS A 177 4.49 -6.56 -3.51
C LYS A 177 4.87 -5.09 -3.63
N VAL A 178 4.77 -4.35 -2.54
CA VAL A 178 4.99 -2.91 -2.55
C VAL A 178 6.14 -2.57 -1.61
N ALA A 179 7.10 -1.79 -2.11
CA ALA A 179 8.16 -1.19 -1.33
C ALA A 179 7.95 0.33 -1.24
N ILE A 180 7.92 0.89 -0.03
CA ILE A 180 7.91 2.34 0.19
C ILE A 180 9.28 2.73 0.74
N ILE A 181 10.05 3.47 -0.07
CA ILE A 181 11.36 3.98 0.29
C ILE A 181 11.21 5.40 0.83
N VAL A 182 11.66 5.66 2.05
CA VAL A 182 11.66 7.00 2.66
C VAL A 182 13.09 7.46 2.87
N THR A 183 13.50 8.58 2.26
CA THR A 183 14.87 9.12 2.36
C THR A 183 14.92 10.65 2.27
N ASP A 184 15.86 11.28 2.98
CA ASP A 184 16.22 12.70 2.78
C ASP A 184 17.53 12.88 2.02
N GLY A 185 18.19 11.79 1.67
CA GLY A 185 19.59 11.79 1.29
C GLY A 185 19.82 11.48 -0.18
N ARG A 186 21.02 11.82 -0.65
CA ARG A 186 21.55 11.26 -1.88
C ARG A 186 22.19 9.90 -1.56
N PRO A 187 21.83 8.82 -2.26
CA PRO A 187 22.49 7.53 -2.10
C PRO A 187 24.00 7.64 -2.30
N GLN A 188 24.76 6.87 -1.51
CA GLN A 188 26.22 6.75 -1.60
C GLN A 188 26.65 5.54 -2.45
N ASP A 189 25.69 4.77 -2.95
CA ASP A 189 25.82 3.62 -3.83
C ASP A 189 24.91 3.74 -5.07
N THR A 190 24.98 2.76 -5.96
CA THR A 190 24.18 2.73 -7.19
C THR A 190 22.78 2.17 -6.91
N VAL A 191 21.74 2.91 -7.31
CA VAL A 191 20.34 2.50 -7.09
C VAL A 191 19.64 2.02 -8.35
N GLU A 192 20.12 2.39 -9.54
CA GLU A 192 19.41 2.18 -10.81
C GLU A 192 19.24 0.69 -11.14
N GLU A 193 20.34 -0.06 -11.17
CA GLU A 193 20.33 -1.48 -11.55
C GLU A 193 19.53 -2.33 -10.56
N VAL A 194 19.73 -2.08 -9.26
CA VAL A 194 19.05 -2.81 -8.19
C VAL A 194 17.55 -2.47 -8.13
N ALA A 195 17.17 -1.21 -8.32
CA ALA A 195 15.76 -0.85 -8.40
C ALA A 195 15.10 -1.43 -9.67
N ALA A 196 15.82 -1.45 -10.80
CA ALA A 196 15.33 -2.09 -12.01
C ALA A 196 15.11 -3.60 -11.80
N ALA A 197 16.03 -4.29 -11.12
CA ALA A 197 15.88 -5.70 -10.77
C ALA A 197 14.67 -5.93 -9.85
N ALA A 198 14.48 -5.11 -8.83
CA ALA A 198 13.33 -5.19 -7.93
C ALA A 198 12.00 -4.99 -8.69
N ARG A 199 11.92 -4.00 -9.58
CA ARG A 199 10.74 -3.79 -10.45
C ARG A 199 10.48 -4.96 -11.39
N ALA A 200 11.54 -5.51 -12.00
CA ALA A 200 11.44 -6.70 -12.86
C ALA A 200 10.97 -7.95 -12.09
N ALA A 201 11.26 -8.02 -10.78
CA ALA A 201 10.75 -9.06 -9.89
C ALA A 201 9.27 -8.83 -9.46
N GLY A 202 8.60 -7.80 -9.99
CA GLY A 202 7.20 -7.48 -9.67
C GLY A 202 7.02 -6.71 -8.36
N ILE A 203 8.09 -6.09 -7.84
CA ILE A 203 8.01 -5.19 -6.69
C ILE A 203 7.71 -3.77 -7.18
N GLU A 204 6.59 -3.23 -6.74
CA GLU A 204 6.18 -1.87 -7.01
C GLU A 204 6.84 -0.91 -6.01
N ILE A 205 7.64 0.03 -6.50
CA ILE A 205 8.45 0.91 -5.65
C ILE A 205 7.86 2.32 -5.64
N TYR A 206 7.51 2.79 -4.45
CA TYR A 206 7.19 4.19 -4.17
C TYR A 206 8.38 4.86 -3.50
N ALA A 207 8.86 5.96 -4.09
CA ALA A 207 9.98 6.73 -3.55
C ALA A 207 9.46 8.02 -2.91
N VAL A 208 9.67 8.15 -1.59
CA VAL A 208 9.31 9.31 -0.79
C VAL A 208 10.57 10.06 -0.41
N GLY A 209 10.79 11.18 -1.09
CA GLY A 209 11.86 12.13 -0.79
C GLY A 209 11.41 13.19 0.21
N VAL A 210 12.27 13.51 1.17
CA VAL A 210 12.04 14.58 2.15
C VAL A 210 13.17 15.61 2.10
N ASP A 211 12.85 16.90 2.25
CA ASP A 211 13.81 18.00 2.36
C ASP A 211 14.84 18.00 1.21
N ARG A 212 16.08 17.59 1.46
CA ARG A 212 17.17 17.64 0.48
C ARG A 212 17.30 16.38 -0.39
N ALA A 213 16.27 15.54 -0.45
CA ALA A 213 16.29 14.32 -1.24
C ALA A 213 16.57 14.59 -2.72
N ASP A 214 17.44 13.76 -3.32
CA ASP A 214 17.82 13.91 -4.72
C ASP A 214 16.72 13.38 -5.66
N MET A 215 16.03 14.29 -6.36
CA MET A 215 14.93 13.96 -7.27
C MET A 215 15.34 13.03 -8.41
N LYS A 216 16.60 13.01 -8.83
CA LYS A 216 17.07 12.10 -9.90
C LYS A 216 17.14 10.67 -9.34
N SER A 217 17.74 10.49 -8.17
CA SER A 217 17.79 9.21 -7.47
C SER A 217 16.38 8.67 -7.17
N LEU A 218 15.46 9.50 -6.69
CA LEU A 218 14.07 9.08 -6.43
C LEU A 218 13.40 8.51 -7.69
N ARG A 219 13.56 9.18 -8.84
CA ARG A 219 13.00 8.74 -10.13
C ARG A 219 13.65 7.47 -10.66
N LEU A 220 14.93 7.25 -10.39
CA LEU A 220 15.62 6.01 -10.78
C LEU A 220 15.14 4.80 -9.95
N MET A 221 14.74 5.04 -8.69
CA MET A 221 14.24 4.00 -7.80
C MET A 221 12.77 3.66 -8.06
N ALA A 222 11.92 4.65 -8.21
CA ALA A 222 10.47 4.48 -8.29
C ALA A 222 10.00 3.66 -9.51
N SER A 223 8.83 3.05 -9.37
CA SER A 223 8.08 2.46 -10.48
C SER A 223 7.47 3.52 -11.39
N LEU A 224 7.03 3.09 -12.58
CA LEU A 224 6.28 3.94 -13.50
C LEU A 224 4.76 3.78 -13.23
N PRO A 225 3.96 4.83 -13.45
CA PRO A 225 4.36 6.17 -13.87
C PRO A 225 4.90 7.02 -12.70
N LEU A 226 5.91 7.86 -12.98
CA LEU A 226 6.68 8.56 -11.92
C LEU A 226 5.84 9.56 -11.10
N ASP A 227 4.81 10.16 -11.70
CA ASP A 227 3.90 11.09 -11.04
C ASP A 227 2.95 10.40 -10.04
N GLU A 228 2.82 9.08 -10.10
CA GLU A 228 2.08 8.27 -9.12
C GLU A 228 3.00 7.63 -8.07
N HIS A 229 4.29 7.49 -8.36
CA HIS A 229 5.24 6.72 -7.54
C HIS A 229 6.37 7.53 -6.89
N VAL A 230 6.55 8.79 -7.28
CA VAL A 230 7.53 9.69 -6.67
C VAL A 230 6.81 10.76 -5.90
N PHE A 231 6.99 10.76 -4.58
CA PHE A 231 6.51 11.79 -3.68
C PHE A 231 7.67 12.59 -3.14
N TYR A 232 7.53 13.91 -3.13
CA TYR A 232 8.50 14.79 -2.52
C TYR A 232 7.78 15.73 -1.57
N VAL A 233 8.32 15.86 -0.35
CA VAL A 233 7.81 16.78 0.66
C VAL A 233 8.96 17.64 1.19
N GLU A 234 8.69 18.93 1.37
CA GLU A 234 9.72 19.88 1.80
C GLU A 234 10.22 19.62 3.23
N THR A 235 9.40 19.04 4.09
CA THR A 235 9.76 18.72 5.47
C THR A 235 9.10 17.42 5.92
N TYR A 236 9.69 16.74 6.90
CA TYR A 236 9.08 15.55 7.51
C TYR A 236 7.77 15.86 8.22
N GLY A 237 7.50 17.11 8.63
CA GLY A 237 6.19 17.47 9.19
C GLY A 237 5.05 17.39 8.17
N VAL A 238 5.36 17.29 6.88
CA VAL A 238 4.39 17.16 5.79
C VAL A 238 4.25 15.70 5.33
N ILE A 239 5.15 14.81 5.73
CA ILE A 239 5.13 13.40 5.29
C ILE A 239 3.84 12.68 5.70
N GLU A 240 3.25 13.05 6.85
CA GLU A 240 1.97 12.55 7.33
C GLU A 240 0.80 12.80 6.36
N LYS A 241 0.89 13.83 5.51
CA LYS A 241 -0.13 14.09 4.47
C LYS A 241 -0.13 13.02 3.38
N LEU A 242 1.00 12.35 3.17
CA LEU A 242 1.10 11.25 2.22
C LEU A 242 0.28 10.04 2.67
N THR A 243 -0.03 9.92 3.98
CA THR A 243 -0.88 8.83 4.48
C THR A 243 -2.23 8.80 3.78
N SER A 244 -2.86 9.95 3.50
CA SER A 244 -4.14 9.98 2.77
C SER A 244 -3.98 9.53 1.32
N LYS A 245 -2.87 9.92 0.67
CA LYS A 245 -2.58 9.53 -0.71
C LYS A 245 -2.28 8.03 -0.82
N PHE A 246 -1.41 7.52 0.04
CA PHE A 246 -1.11 6.09 0.12
C PHE A 246 -2.32 5.27 0.53
N ARG A 247 -3.18 5.79 1.43
CA ARG A 247 -4.46 5.17 1.72
C ARG A 247 -5.24 5.02 0.43
N GLU A 248 -5.49 6.08 -0.34
CA GLU A 248 -6.24 5.97 -1.59
C GLU A 248 -5.61 5.00 -2.62
N THR A 249 -4.27 4.97 -2.68
CA THR A 249 -3.54 4.11 -3.62
C THR A 249 -3.52 2.63 -3.20
N LEU A 250 -3.25 2.35 -1.92
CA LEU A 250 -3.09 0.99 -1.39
C LEU A 250 -4.43 0.39 -0.96
N CYS A 251 -5.37 1.23 -0.55
CA CYS A 251 -6.77 0.87 -0.43
C CYS A 251 -7.38 0.87 -1.83
N GLY A 252 -7.15 -0.24 -2.54
CA GLY A 252 -7.89 -0.55 -3.74
C GLY A 252 -9.37 -0.31 -3.47
N VAL A 253 -9.98 0.53 -4.30
CA VAL A 253 -11.40 0.82 -4.19
C VAL A 253 -12.13 -0.52 -4.27
N ASP A 254 -13.00 -0.78 -3.29
CA ASP A 254 -13.87 -1.94 -3.35
C ASP A 254 -14.88 -1.69 -4.48
N ALA A 255 -14.49 -2.07 -5.69
CA ALA A 255 -15.28 -1.92 -6.90
C ALA A 255 -16.61 -2.70 -6.75
N CYS A 256 -16.63 -3.77 -5.95
CA CYS A 256 -17.87 -4.43 -5.55
C CYS A 256 -18.75 -3.56 -4.64
N ALA A 257 -18.15 -2.82 -3.68
CA ALA A 257 -18.91 -1.92 -2.80
C ALA A 257 -19.39 -0.64 -3.48
N LEU A 258 -18.76 -0.22 -4.60
CA LEU A 258 -19.22 0.91 -5.41
C LEU A 258 -20.45 0.59 -6.28
N GLY A 259 -20.89 -0.67 -6.30
CA GLY A 259 -21.97 -1.17 -7.16
C GLY A 259 -21.43 -1.97 -8.34
N HIS A 260 -21.94 -3.18 -8.50
CA HIS A 260 -21.52 -4.14 -9.52
C HIS A 260 -22.73 -4.78 -10.21
N ASP A 261 -22.51 -5.34 -11.40
CA ASP A 261 -23.54 -6.05 -12.18
C ASP A 261 -23.39 -7.57 -12.18
N CYS A 262 -22.57 -8.11 -11.28
CA CYS A 262 -22.50 -9.55 -11.05
C CYS A 262 -23.82 -10.11 -10.55
N ASP A 263 -24.32 -11.15 -11.22
CA ASP A 263 -25.55 -11.87 -10.86
C ASP A 263 -25.42 -12.58 -9.51
N HIS A 264 -24.25 -13.17 -9.23
CA HIS A 264 -23.98 -13.88 -7.98
C HIS A 264 -22.93 -13.17 -7.11
N ILE A 265 -21.66 -13.52 -7.25
CA ILE A 265 -20.58 -13.08 -6.35
C ILE A 265 -19.70 -12.11 -7.11
N CYS A 266 -19.51 -10.90 -6.58
CA CYS A 266 -18.50 -9.98 -7.07
C CYS A 266 -17.16 -10.23 -6.37
N VAL A 267 -16.07 -10.19 -7.14
CA VAL A 267 -14.70 -10.36 -6.67
C VAL A 267 -13.88 -9.19 -7.18
N ASN A 268 -13.27 -8.42 -6.27
CA ASN A 268 -12.42 -7.29 -6.66
C ASN A 268 -11.16 -7.79 -7.41
N ASN A 269 -10.87 -7.19 -8.55
CA ASN A 269 -9.69 -7.42 -9.39
C ASN A 269 -8.68 -6.26 -9.25
N ASN A 270 -7.48 -6.44 -9.79
CA ASN A 270 -6.45 -5.39 -9.79
C ASN A 270 -6.95 -4.15 -10.57
N ASN A 271 -6.41 -2.96 -10.23
CA ASN A 271 -6.70 -1.70 -10.91
C ASN A 271 -8.17 -1.20 -10.78
N ASN A 272 -8.75 -1.29 -9.58
CA ASN A 272 -10.11 -0.83 -9.26
C ASN A 272 -11.21 -1.45 -10.16
N SER A 273 -10.97 -2.66 -10.68
CA SER A 273 -11.95 -3.43 -11.46
C SER A 273 -12.55 -4.56 -10.63
N TYR A 274 -13.62 -5.18 -11.09
CA TYR A 274 -14.18 -6.40 -10.49
C TYR A 274 -14.43 -7.48 -11.54
N GLY A 275 -14.51 -8.73 -11.09
CA GLY A 275 -14.96 -9.86 -11.87
C GLY A 275 -16.09 -10.59 -11.14
N CYS A 276 -16.89 -11.35 -11.89
CA CYS A 276 -18.01 -12.10 -11.34
C CYS A 276 -17.67 -13.58 -11.19
N LYS A 277 -18.15 -14.18 -10.11
CA LYS A 277 -18.03 -15.61 -9.81
C LYS A 277 -19.41 -16.18 -9.49
N CYS A 278 -19.64 -17.42 -9.91
CA CYS A 278 -20.88 -18.13 -9.62
C CYS A 278 -20.79 -18.95 -8.33
N ARG A 279 -21.93 -19.11 -7.65
CA ARG A 279 -22.10 -20.05 -6.54
C ARG A 279 -21.97 -21.49 -7.05
N GLU A 280 -21.71 -22.42 -6.13
CA GLU A 280 -21.60 -23.85 -6.45
C GLU A 280 -22.86 -24.35 -7.18
N GLY A 281 -22.67 -25.15 -8.23
CA GLY A 281 -23.75 -25.61 -9.09
C GLY A 281 -24.15 -24.64 -10.22
N TYR A 282 -23.42 -23.54 -10.42
CA TYR A 282 -23.63 -22.58 -11.51
C TYR A 282 -22.35 -22.31 -12.29
N THR A 283 -22.48 -22.05 -13.59
CA THR A 283 -21.39 -21.70 -14.51
C THR A 283 -21.52 -20.26 -14.99
N LEU A 284 -20.40 -19.55 -15.01
CA LEU A 284 -20.35 -18.15 -15.48
C LEU A 284 -20.56 -18.11 -17.00
N ASN A 285 -21.50 -17.31 -17.45
CA ASN A 285 -21.84 -17.17 -18.86
C ASN A 285 -20.75 -16.39 -19.62
N ALA A 286 -20.83 -16.40 -20.96
CA ALA A 286 -19.87 -15.72 -21.83
C ALA A 286 -19.81 -14.19 -21.63
N ASP A 287 -20.88 -13.61 -21.08
CA ASP A 287 -20.95 -12.20 -20.71
C ASP A 287 -20.09 -11.83 -19.48
N LYS A 288 -19.52 -12.85 -18.79
CA LYS A 288 -18.71 -12.73 -17.58
C LYS A 288 -19.43 -12.07 -16.39
N LYS A 289 -20.75 -11.99 -16.42
CA LYS A 289 -21.60 -11.30 -15.43
C LYS A 289 -22.70 -12.19 -14.87
N THR A 290 -23.36 -12.97 -15.72
CA THR A 290 -24.51 -13.80 -15.34
C THR A 290 -24.13 -15.26 -15.12
N CYS A 291 -24.93 -15.96 -14.30
CA CYS A 291 -24.67 -17.34 -13.92
C CYS A 291 -25.83 -18.25 -14.33
N SER A 292 -25.54 -19.29 -15.13
CA SER A 292 -26.54 -20.32 -15.47
C SER A 292 -26.36 -21.57 -14.61
N PRO A 293 -27.42 -22.32 -14.27
CA PRO A 293 -27.30 -23.60 -13.59
C PRO A 293 -26.34 -24.50 -14.37
N GLY A 294 -25.28 -24.96 -13.71
CA GLY A 294 -24.33 -25.90 -14.28
C GLY A 294 -25.08 -27.17 -14.61
N SER A 295 -25.03 -27.59 -15.87
CA SER A 295 -25.67 -28.84 -16.31
C SER A 295 -25.23 -29.97 -15.37
N LEU A 296 -26.19 -30.62 -14.72
CA LEU A 296 -26.04 -31.79 -13.84
C LEU A 296 -25.45 -33.03 -14.55
N GLN A 297 -24.74 -32.86 -15.66
CA GLN A 297 -24.25 -33.96 -16.50
C GLN A 297 -22.88 -34.49 -16.04
N ASN A 298 -22.18 -33.81 -15.12
CA ASN A 298 -20.85 -34.24 -14.65
C ASN A 298 -20.83 -34.89 -13.26
N GLN A 299 -21.96 -35.44 -12.78
CA GLN A 299 -21.95 -36.36 -11.64
C GLN A 299 -21.91 -37.84 -12.04
N ASN A 300 -22.07 -38.18 -13.33
CA ASN A 300 -22.10 -39.57 -13.79
C ASN A 300 -20.90 -40.02 -14.65
N GLN A 301 -19.86 -39.21 -14.82
CA GLN A 301 -18.65 -39.65 -15.55
C GLN A 301 -17.58 -40.31 -14.65
N ASN A 302 -17.68 -40.18 -13.33
CA ASN A 302 -16.76 -40.84 -12.38
C ASN A 302 -17.24 -42.21 -11.88
N GLN A 303 -18.27 -42.81 -12.49
CA GLN A 303 -18.64 -44.21 -12.22
C GLN A 303 -18.36 -45.16 -13.40
N ASN A 304 -18.17 -44.65 -14.62
CA ASN A 304 -17.90 -45.50 -15.80
C ASN A 304 -16.41 -45.64 -16.17
N GLN A 305 -15.48 -45.09 -15.38
CA GLN A 305 -14.04 -45.39 -15.54
C GLN A 305 -13.56 -46.56 -14.66
N ASN A 306 -14.38 -47.08 -13.74
CA ASN A 306 -14.04 -48.21 -12.87
C ASN A 306 -14.61 -49.58 -13.30
N GLN A 307 -15.18 -49.70 -14.51
CA GLN A 307 -15.59 -51.01 -15.05
C GLN A 307 -14.79 -51.47 -16.28
N ASN A 308 -14.08 -50.58 -16.98
CA ASN A 308 -13.26 -50.96 -18.15
C ASN A 308 -11.76 -51.12 -17.85
N GLN A 309 -11.36 -51.19 -16.58
CA GLN A 309 -9.99 -51.54 -16.18
C GLN A 309 -9.81 -53.00 -15.72
N ASN A 310 -10.89 -53.79 -15.61
CA ASN A 310 -10.82 -55.19 -15.17
C ASN A 310 -10.96 -56.25 -16.28
N GLU A 311 -11.04 -55.87 -17.56
CA GLU A 311 -11.06 -56.86 -18.67
C GLU A 311 -9.83 -56.83 -19.58
N ASN A 312 -8.92 -55.85 -19.44
CA ASN A 312 -7.71 -55.73 -20.29
C ASN A 312 -6.39 -56.06 -19.58
N GLN A 313 -6.42 -56.83 -18.49
CA GLN A 313 -5.21 -57.40 -17.88
C GLN A 313 -4.93 -58.86 -18.27
N ASN A 314 -5.72 -59.47 -19.17
CA ASN A 314 -5.57 -60.89 -19.50
C ASN A 314 -5.40 -61.21 -21.00
N GLN A 315 -4.82 -60.32 -21.80
CA GLN A 315 -4.48 -60.62 -23.21
C GLN A 315 -3.12 -60.10 -23.71
N ASN A 316 -2.18 -59.76 -22.83
CA ASN A 316 -0.78 -59.53 -23.24
C ASN A 316 0.13 -60.69 -22.83
N GLN A 317 -0.16 -61.86 -23.39
CA GLN A 317 0.80 -62.93 -23.59
C GLN A 317 0.54 -63.56 -24.96
N ASN A 318 1.03 -62.94 -26.05
CA ASN A 318 1.71 -63.64 -27.13
C ASN A 318 2.11 -62.74 -28.32
N ARG A 319 3.36 -62.94 -28.74
CA ARG A 319 3.92 -62.76 -30.10
C ARG A 319 4.33 -61.37 -30.59
N ASN A 320 5.56 -61.03 -30.22
CA ASN A 320 6.73 -60.92 -31.10
C ASN A 320 6.54 -61.11 -32.63
N GLN A 321 7.08 -60.14 -33.39
CA GLN A 321 7.92 -60.24 -34.61
C GLN A 321 7.47 -59.48 -35.89
N ASN A 322 8.46 -58.72 -36.38
CA ASN A 322 8.78 -58.33 -37.76
C ASN A 322 8.00 -57.21 -38.46
N GLY A 323 8.77 -56.34 -39.15
CA GLY A 323 8.32 -55.75 -40.41
C GLY A 323 8.65 -54.27 -40.61
N SER A 324 9.83 -54.01 -41.16
CA SER A 324 10.23 -52.80 -41.90
C SER A 324 9.25 -52.37 -43.00
N GLY A 325 9.12 -51.07 -43.25
CA GLY A 325 8.47 -50.53 -44.45
C GLY A 325 8.36 -49.02 -44.46
N SER A 326 9.07 -48.38 -45.39
CA SER A 326 8.96 -46.98 -45.81
C SER A 326 7.64 -46.70 -46.52
N ASN A 327 7.13 -45.46 -46.45
CA ASN A 327 6.87 -44.60 -47.62
C ASN A 327 6.23 -43.25 -47.27
N GLU A 328 6.59 -42.29 -48.12
CA GLU A 328 6.16 -40.89 -48.24
C GLU A 328 4.69 -40.78 -48.70
N ASP A 329 3.99 -39.70 -48.31
CA ASP A 329 3.48 -38.69 -49.26
C ASP A 329 2.50 -37.70 -48.62
N ALA A 330 2.53 -36.48 -49.18
CA ALA A 330 1.81 -35.27 -48.83
C ALA A 330 0.30 -35.33 -49.15
N ASN A 331 -0.55 -34.51 -48.50
CA ASN A 331 -0.95 -33.19 -49.02
C ASN A 331 -2.14 -32.55 -48.24
N GLU A 332 -2.05 -31.22 -48.10
CA GLU A 332 -3.06 -30.13 -48.02
C GLU A 332 -4.44 -30.23 -47.31
N MET A 333 -4.61 -29.32 -46.34
CA MET A 333 -5.42 -28.07 -46.38
C MET A 333 -6.96 -28.11 -46.50
N SER A 334 -7.62 -27.68 -45.41
CA SER A 334 -8.67 -26.63 -45.33
C SER A 334 -9.06 -26.51 -43.84
N GLY A 335 -9.22 -25.35 -43.20
CA GLY A 335 -9.62 -24.04 -43.68
C GLY A 335 -11.01 -23.73 -43.10
N ASN A 336 -11.05 -23.08 -41.93
CA ASN A 336 -12.11 -22.19 -41.41
C ASN A 336 -11.81 -21.85 -39.94
N GLU A 337 -12.13 -20.71 -39.36
CA GLU A 337 -12.40 -19.33 -39.79
C GLU A 337 -12.47 -18.62 -38.42
N LEU A 338 -11.42 -17.87 -38.07
CA LEU A 338 -11.37 -17.12 -36.80
C LEU A 338 -12.25 -15.89 -36.95
N SER A 339 -13.38 -15.85 -36.25
CA SER A 339 -14.07 -14.59 -35.97
C SER A 339 -13.28 -13.85 -34.88
N GLU A 340 -12.25 -13.13 -35.31
CA GLU A 340 -11.62 -12.08 -34.51
C GLU A 340 -12.57 -10.88 -34.45
N ASP A 341 -13.28 -10.74 -33.33
CA ASP A 341 -13.93 -9.48 -32.98
C ASP A 341 -12.88 -8.45 -32.53
N ALA A 342 -12.44 -7.68 -33.51
CA ALA A 342 -12.29 -6.23 -33.52
C ALA A 342 -11.59 -5.52 -32.34
N CYS A 343 -10.31 -5.19 -32.61
CA CYS A 343 -9.54 -3.99 -32.23
C CYS A 343 -10.14 -2.97 -31.22
N MET A 344 -9.37 -2.70 -30.16
CA MET A 344 -9.34 -1.45 -29.36
C MET A 344 -8.88 -0.23 -30.19
N CYS A 345 -9.50 0.02 -31.34
CA CYS A 345 -9.04 1.04 -32.28
C CYS A 345 -9.37 2.46 -31.79
N GLU A 346 -10.44 2.66 -31.03
CA GLU A 346 -10.83 3.99 -30.56
C GLU A 346 -9.85 4.56 -29.53
N ALA A 347 -9.40 3.76 -28.57
CA ALA A 347 -8.43 4.19 -27.56
C ALA A 347 -7.04 4.44 -28.17
N GLN A 348 -6.62 3.58 -29.11
CA GLN A 348 -5.36 3.74 -29.83
C GLN A 348 -5.37 5.01 -30.70
N ILE A 349 -6.47 5.27 -31.44
CA ILE A 349 -6.62 6.47 -32.26
C ILE A 349 -6.68 7.73 -31.40
N ALA A 350 -7.41 7.69 -30.28
CA ALA A 350 -7.47 8.81 -29.34
C ALA A 350 -6.09 9.14 -28.73
N PHE A 351 -5.33 8.10 -28.35
CA PHE A 351 -3.96 8.27 -27.86
C PHE A 351 -3.04 8.85 -28.95
N GLN A 352 -3.10 8.33 -30.17
CA GLN A 352 -2.31 8.83 -31.31
C GLN A 352 -2.65 10.28 -31.65
N MET A 353 -3.93 10.66 -31.65
CA MET A 353 -4.35 12.06 -31.89
C MET A 353 -3.87 13.00 -30.77
N LYS A 354 -3.93 12.56 -29.50
CA LYS A 354 -3.45 13.35 -28.36
C LYS A 354 -1.93 13.53 -28.37
N MET A 355 -1.20 12.48 -28.73
CA MET A 355 0.24 12.52 -28.98
C MET A 355 0.61 13.53 -30.08
N GLN A 356 -0.03 13.45 -31.25
CA GLN A 356 0.22 14.37 -32.36
C GLN A 356 -0.11 15.82 -32.01
N SER A 357 -1.20 16.06 -31.28
CA SER A 357 -1.55 17.40 -30.78
C SER A 357 -0.49 17.95 -29.83
N THR A 358 0.03 17.13 -28.92
CA THR A 358 1.05 17.53 -27.95
C THR A 358 2.38 17.84 -28.64
N ILE A 359 2.79 17.01 -29.60
CA ILE A 359 3.97 17.25 -30.43
C ILE A 359 3.83 18.58 -31.16
N LYS A 360 2.70 18.85 -31.80
CA LYS A 360 2.45 20.12 -32.51
C LYS A 360 2.52 21.34 -31.59
N GLN A 361 2.01 21.23 -30.36
CA GLN A 361 2.12 22.31 -29.36
C GLN A 361 3.58 22.56 -28.94
N LEU A 362 4.36 21.50 -28.76
CA LEU A 362 5.78 21.61 -28.42
C LEU A 362 6.59 22.22 -29.57
N THR A 363 6.35 21.82 -30.82
CA THR A 363 7.00 22.41 -32.00
C THR A 363 6.69 23.90 -32.10
N ASN A 364 5.42 24.31 -31.92
CA ASN A 364 5.05 25.72 -31.94
C ASN A 364 5.74 26.54 -30.84
N LYS A 365 5.87 25.99 -29.62
CA LYS A 365 6.59 26.63 -28.52
C LYS A 365 8.09 26.74 -28.81
N LEU A 366 8.67 25.71 -29.43
CA LEU A 366 10.07 25.71 -29.82
C LEU A 366 10.35 26.78 -30.90
N ASP A 367 9.46 26.92 -31.88
CA ASP A 367 9.56 27.96 -32.91
C ASP A 367 9.41 29.38 -32.36
N ASP A 368 8.56 29.56 -31.35
CA ASP A 368 8.40 30.86 -30.65
C ASP A 368 9.66 31.20 -29.83
N LEU A 369 10.23 30.23 -29.12
CA LEU A 369 11.50 30.40 -28.43
C LEU A 369 12.65 30.69 -29.40
N SER A 370 12.73 29.96 -30.52
CA SER A 370 13.74 30.16 -31.55
C SER A 370 13.67 31.60 -32.10
N ARG A 371 12.47 32.08 -32.45
CA ARG A 371 12.26 33.47 -32.90
C ARG A 371 12.66 34.50 -31.87
N LYS A 372 12.31 34.30 -30.59
CA LYS A 372 12.71 35.20 -29.50
C LYS A 372 14.23 35.25 -29.37
N VAL A 373 14.92 34.12 -29.42
CA VAL A 373 16.38 34.06 -29.35
C VAL A 373 17.03 34.79 -30.53
N THR A 374 16.52 34.64 -31.75
CA THR A 374 17.02 35.39 -32.92
C THR A 374 16.81 36.90 -32.77
N GLN A 375 15.70 37.33 -32.17
CA GLN A 375 15.39 38.75 -31.95
C GLN A 375 16.27 39.39 -30.87
N PHE A 376 16.73 38.62 -29.87
CA PHE A 376 17.73 39.07 -28.89
C PHE A 376 19.16 39.08 -29.45
N GLY A 377 19.47 38.21 -30.43
CA GLY A 377 20.77 38.18 -31.10
C GLY A 377 21.03 39.34 -32.07
N GLY A 378 19.98 40.03 -32.54
CA GLY A 378 20.06 41.15 -33.49
C GLY A 378 20.07 42.56 -32.87
N ARG A 379 20.17 42.69 -31.55
CA ARG A 379 20.30 43.97 -30.82
C ARG A 379 21.68 44.12 -30.15
N ARG A 380 22.75 43.94 -30.92
CA ARG A 380 24.10 44.39 -30.55
C ARG A 380 24.67 45.28 -31.64
#